data_AF-A0A3M1D7D9-F1
#
_entry.id   AF-A0A3M1D7D9-F1
#
_cell.length_a   1.000
_cell.length_b   1.000
_cell.length_c   1.000
_cell.angle_alpha   90.00
_cell.angle_beta   90.00
_cell.angle_gamma   90.00
#
_symmetry.space_group_name_H-M   'P 1'
#
loop_
_entity.id
_entity.type
_entity.pdbx_description
1 polymer ?
#
loop_
_entity_poly.entity_id
_entity_poly.type
_entity_poly.pdbx_seq_one_letter_code
_entity_poly.pdbx_strand_id
1 'polypeptide(L)'
;MSWLERELRRRLAQRRASRTDADADDFSMRAGYPYMLGVYLAVNAIRDAFCLVEGPDCIHMKTQYIQGNHDWLASLVSVSGKHRIANTALHPEQMAGSREDVLTERLDAMAADGEVSGLLLTAMPMAAVTAVDHRRLCRRVAERHGKDVVEIPGLSLSGDWLTGYRQALKSIAERISLPRVRKGRRKVAVVGYLFDRNEDDHAANLQILREMFRLVGLDVVSVWLEGGNWRQLRRVA
;
A
#
# COMPACT_ATOMS: atom_id res chain seq x y z
N MET A 1 6.40 -44.47 -2.21
CA MET A 1 6.38 -43.21 -1.44
C MET A 1 7.60 -43.20 -0.54
N SER A 2 8.49 -42.22 -0.71
CA SER A 2 9.77 -42.19 0.03
C SER A 2 9.54 -41.84 1.51
N TRP A 3 10.50 -42.16 2.38
CA TRP A 3 10.45 -41.73 3.79
C TRP A 3 10.32 -40.21 3.91
N LEU A 4 11.00 -39.47 3.03
CA LEU A 4 10.96 -38.00 2.97
C LEU A 4 9.54 -37.47 2.66
N GLU A 5 8.82 -38.08 1.70
CA GLU A 5 7.45 -37.69 1.37
C GLU A 5 6.47 -37.93 2.52
N ARG A 6 6.65 -39.03 3.26
CA ARG A 6 5.82 -39.35 4.43
C ARG A 6 6.05 -38.39 5.58
N GLU A 7 7.31 -38.04 5.85
CA GLU A 7 7.67 -37.07 6.88
C GLU A 7 7.21 -35.65 6.53
N LEU A 8 7.34 -35.23 5.26
CA LEU A 8 6.86 -33.93 4.80
C LEU A 8 5.33 -33.82 4.93
N ARG A 9 4.59 -34.85 4.53
CA ARG A 9 3.12 -34.90 4.67
C ARG A 9 2.69 -34.87 6.13
N ARG A 10 3.40 -35.59 7.00
CA ARG A 10 3.13 -35.59 8.45
C ARG A 10 3.37 -34.21 9.08
N ARG A 11 4.46 -33.54 8.73
CA ARG A 11 4.76 -32.16 9.19
C ARG A 11 3.77 -31.13 8.66
N LEU A 12 3.34 -31.26 7.39
CA LEU A 12 2.31 -30.38 6.81
C LEU A 12 0.95 -30.60 7.45
N ALA A 13 0.56 -31.86 7.74
CA ALA A 13 -0.66 -32.18 8.46
C ALA A 13 -0.63 -31.64 9.90
N GLN A 14 0.50 -31.79 10.61
CA GLN A 14 0.69 -31.20 11.94
C GLN A 14 0.64 -29.67 11.92
N ARG A 15 1.25 -29.01 10.93
CA ARG A 15 1.13 -27.54 10.76
C ARG A 15 -0.27 -27.07 10.41
N ARG A 16 -1.06 -27.90 9.73
CA ARG A 16 -2.46 -27.61 9.37
C ARG A 16 -3.40 -27.82 10.57
N ALA A 17 -3.13 -28.85 11.37
CA ALA A 17 -3.80 -29.12 12.64
C ALA A 17 -3.45 -28.07 13.71
N SER A 18 -2.19 -27.64 13.81
CA SER A 18 -1.77 -26.56 14.72
C SER A 18 -2.25 -25.17 14.28
N ARG A 19 -2.76 -25.05 13.04
CA ARG A 19 -3.41 -23.83 12.54
C ARG A 19 -4.90 -23.79 12.83
N THR A 20 -5.51 -24.92 13.20
CA THR A 20 -6.95 -25.00 13.50
C THR A 20 -7.25 -24.64 14.97
N ASP A 21 -6.24 -24.68 15.85
CA ASP A 21 -6.33 -24.14 17.23
C ASP A 21 -5.92 -22.64 17.33
N ALA A 22 -5.62 -21.99 16.21
CA ALA A 22 -5.40 -20.54 16.16
C ALA A 22 -6.72 -19.72 16.05
N ASP A 23 -7.87 -20.39 16.12
CA ASP A 23 -9.23 -19.81 16.04
C ASP A 23 -9.91 -19.67 17.42
N ALA A 24 -9.15 -19.62 18.51
CA ALA A 24 -9.60 -18.83 19.65
C ALA A 24 -9.15 -17.39 19.35
N ASP A 25 -10.10 -16.49 19.07
CA ASP A 25 -9.82 -15.08 18.74
C ASP A 25 -8.88 -14.47 19.80
N ASP A 26 -7.59 -14.43 19.49
CA ASP A 26 -6.55 -13.80 20.30
C ASP A 26 -6.66 -12.29 20.12
N PHE A 27 -7.53 -11.67 20.91
CA PHE A 27 -7.71 -10.22 20.97
C PHE A 27 -6.59 -9.52 21.76
N SER A 28 -5.50 -10.20 22.12
CA SER A 28 -4.39 -9.54 22.80
C SER A 28 -3.80 -8.47 21.89
N MET A 29 -3.64 -7.26 22.45
CA MET A 29 -2.95 -6.20 21.74
C MET A 29 -1.48 -6.58 21.58
N ARG A 30 -1.11 -7.02 20.39
CA ARG A 30 0.30 -7.20 20.04
C ARG A 30 0.92 -5.81 19.88
N ALA A 31 2.03 -5.56 20.58
CA ALA A 31 2.84 -4.38 20.34
C ALA A 31 3.28 -4.42 18.86
N GLY A 32 2.71 -3.53 18.06
CA GLY A 32 2.89 -3.52 16.62
C GLY A 32 2.70 -2.12 16.08
N TYR A 33 3.31 -1.88 14.93
CA TYR A 33 3.13 -0.61 14.24
C TYR A 33 1.68 -0.46 13.74
N PRO A 34 1.12 0.76 13.81
CA PRO A 34 -0.27 0.98 13.43
C PRO A 34 -0.47 0.80 11.92
N TYR A 35 -1.68 0.41 11.53
CA TYR A 35 -2.15 0.26 10.14
C TYR A 35 -1.61 1.29 9.16
N MET A 36 -1.71 2.57 9.52
CA MET A 36 -1.32 3.68 8.66
C MET A 36 0.15 3.66 8.25
N LEU A 37 1.06 3.10 9.07
CA LEU A 37 2.47 2.98 8.67
C LEU A 37 2.62 2.01 7.49
N GLY A 38 1.80 0.96 7.43
CA GLY A 38 1.73 0.08 6.27
C GLY A 38 1.31 0.79 4.98
N VAL A 39 0.29 1.64 5.08
CA VAL A 39 -0.15 2.47 3.96
C VAL A 39 0.96 3.43 3.52
N TYR A 40 1.65 4.05 4.47
CA TYR A 40 2.75 4.98 4.18
C TYR A 40 3.97 4.28 3.57
N LEU A 41 4.29 3.05 4.01
CA LEU A 41 5.33 2.25 3.37
C LEU A 41 4.98 1.96 1.91
N ALA A 42 3.72 1.63 1.62
CA ALA A 42 3.27 1.41 0.25
C ALA A 42 3.37 2.69 -0.61
N VAL A 43 3.03 3.86 -0.04
CA VAL A 43 3.25 5.17 -0.67
C VAL A 43 4.74 5.38 -0.91
N ASN A 44 5.57 5.21 0.12
CA ASN A 44 7.00 5.46 0.07
C ASN A 44 7.69 4.63 -1.03
N ALA A 45 7.20 3.41 -1.26
CA ALA A 45 7.68 2.49 -2.29
C ALA A 45 7.28 2.85 -3.74
N ILE A 46 6.44 3.88 -3.94
CA ILE A 46 6.07 4.38 -5.29
C ILE A 46 6.32 5.89 -5.36
N ARG A 47 7.39 6.32 -6.04
CA ARG A 47 7.92 7.71 -5.94
C ARG A 47 6.93 8.82 -6.30
N ASP A 48 6.03 8.57 -7.24
CA ASP A 48 5.01 9.49 -7.74
C ASP A 48 3.58 9.14 -7.28
N ALA A 49 3.47 8.35 -6.20
CA ALA A 49 2.22 8.14 -5.48
C ALA A 49 2.06 9.15 -4.34
N PHE A 50 0.86 9.68 -4.21
CA PHE A 50 0.44 10.57 -3.13
C PHE A 50 -0.73 9.94 -2.38
N CYS A 51 -0.89 10.29 -1.11
CA CYS A 51 -1.98 9.81 -0.26
C CYS A 51 -2.65 10.97 0.45
N LEU A 52 -3.95 11.13 0.25
CA LEU A 52 -4.80 11.95 1.10
C LEU A 52 -5.34 11.07 2.23
N VAL A 53 -5.15 11.51 3.46
CA VAL A 53 -5.73 10.85 4.63
C VAL A 53 -6.82 11.73 5.20
N GLU A 54 -8.05 11.23 5.23
CA GLU A 54 -9.13 11.89 5.94
C GLU A 54 -8.92 11.76 7.45
N GLY A 55 -8.57 12.86 8.09
CA GLY A 55 -8.27 12.91 9.51
C GLY A 55 -7.53 14.18 9.92
N PRO A 56 -7.10 14.27 11.19
CA PRO A 56 -6.46 15.45 11.76
C PRO A 56 -4.97 15.55 11.41
N ASP A 57 -4.36 16.72 11.66
CA ASP A 57 -2.97 17.01 11.28
C ASP A 57 -1.90 16.07 11.86
N CYS A 58 -2.19 15.36 12.95
CA CYS A 58 -1.25 14.39 13.55
C CYS A 58 -0.88 13.23 12.59
N ILE A 59 -1.61 13.06 11.50
CA ILE A 59 -1.27 12.19 10.36
C ILE A 59 0.14 12.47 9.82
N HIS A 60 0.58 13.74 9.81
CA HIS A 60 1.93 14.10 9.40
C HIS A 60 3.00 13.60 10.37
N MET A 61 2.73 13.62 11.69
CA MET A 61 3.70 13.13 12.68
C MET A 61 4.00 11.63 12.49
N LYS A 62 3.07 10.86 11.91
CA LYS A 62 3.29 9.45 11.60
C LYS A 62 4.29 9.23 10.46
N THR A 63 4.53 10.21 9.58
CA THR A 63 5.53 10.06 8.51
C THR A 63 6.94 9.94 9.07
N GLN A 64 7.21 10.52 10.26
CA GLN A 64 8.51 10.49 10.92
C GLN A 64 8.97 9.07 11.31
N TYR A 65 8.04 8.12 11.48
CA TYR A 65 8.40 6.71 11.71
C TYR A 65 9.14 6.11 10.51
N ILE A 66 8.88 6.63 9.31
CA ILE A 66 9.54 6.20 8.08
C ILE A 66 10.62 7.22 7.74
N GLN A 67 10.22 8.44 7.38
CA GLN A 67 11.15 9.48 6.96
C GLN A 67 11.94 10.02 8.16
N GLY A 68 13.26 9.81 8.10
CA GLY A 68 14.20 10.23 9.13
C GLY A 68 14.54 9.16 10.17
N ASN A 69 13.63 8.21 10.44
CA ASN A 69 13.88 7.13 11.41
C ASN A 69 14.21 5.77 10.76
N HIS A 70 13.47 5.37 9.73
CA HIS A 70 13.61 4.03 9.10
C HIS A 70 14.17 4.09 7.68
N ASP A 71 13.90 5.16 6.94
CA ASP A 71 14.36 5.37 5.58
C ASP A 71 14.90 6.80 5.45
N TRP A 72 16.21 6.91 5.28
CA TRP A 72 16.88 8.20 5.11
C TRP A 72 16.51 8.90 3.78
N LEU A 73 16.12 8.12 2.77
CA LEU A 73 15.82 8.61 1.42
C LEU A 73 14.31 8.76 1.15
N ALA A 74 13.47 8.60 2.19
CA ALA A 74 12.04 8.81 2.08
C ALA A 74 11.69 10.28 1.74
N SER A 75 10.65 10.44 0.93
CA SER A 75 10.16 11.74 0.43
C SER A 75 8.68 11.99 0.77
N LEU A 76 8.19 11.40 1.85
CA LEU A 76 6.80 11.49 2.28
C LEU A 76 6.36 12.93 2.62
N VAL A 77 7.26 13.72 3.18
CA VAL A 77 7.10 15.15 3.45
C VAL A 77 8.25 15.96 2.83
N SER A 78 7.98 17.23 2.53
CA SER A 78 8.88 18.12 1.79
C SER A 78 8.80 19.54 2.35
N VAL A 79 9.95 20.20 2.48
CA VAL A 79 10.03 21.62 2.90
C VAL A 79 9.34 22.58 1.94
N SER A 80 9.09 22.17 0.69
CA SER A 80 8.33 22.96 -0.28
C SER A 80 6.82 22.97 -0.04
N GLY A 81 6.33 22.23 0.97
CA GLY A 81 4.90 22.03 1.21
C GLY A 81 4.23 21.01 0.29
N LYS A 82 4.94 20.50 -0.72
CA LYS A 82 4.47 19.42 -1.59
C LYS A 82 4.63 18.06 -0.92
N HIS A 83 3.82 17.80 0.10
CA HIS A 83 3.85 16.54 0.84
C HIS A 83 3.18 15.42 0.03
N ARG A 84 3.81 14.24 0.01
CA ARG A 84 3.23 13.04 -0.59
C ARG A 84 2.19 12.38 0.31
N ILE A 85 2.26 12.67 1.62
CA ILE A 85 1.19 12.37 2.58
C ILE A 85 0.53 13.70 2.94
N ALA A 86 -0.74 13.86 2.56
CA ALA A 86 -1.57 15.01 2.88
C ALA A 86 -2.72 14.60 3.81
N ASN A 87 -3.37 15.57 4.45
CA ASN A 87 -4.53 15.32 5.28
C ASN A 87 -5.61 16.38 5.10
N THR A 88 -6.82 16.10 5.60
CA THR A 88 -7.98 17.01 5.47
C THR A 88 -8.11 18.03 6.60
N ALA A 89 -7.21 18.02 7.57
CA ALA A 89 -7.25 18.78 8.82
C ALA A 89 -8.59 18.59 9.55
N LEU A 90 -9.09 17.36 9.57
CA LEU A 90 -10.42 17.05 10.07
C LEU A 90 -10.53 17.34 11.57
N HIS A 91 -11.40 18.28 11.93
CA HIS A 91 -11.73 18.60 13.31
C HIS A 91 -12.94 17.78 13.79
N PRO A 92 -12.99 17.34 15.07
CA PRO A 92 -14.13 16.59 15.60
C PRO A 92 -15.50 17.28 15.41
N GLU A 93 -15.56 18.60 15.42
CA GLU A 93 -16.80 19.35 15.20
C GLU A 93 -17.38 19.16 13.78
N GLN A 94 -16.53 18.86 12.80
CA GLN A 94 -16.94 18.62 11.42
C GLN A 94 -17.50 17.20 11.20
N MET A 95 -17.45 16.35 12.23
CA MET A 95 -17.87 14.95 12.14
C MET A 95 -19.38 14.77 11.98
N ALA A 96 -20.16 15.75 12.45
CA ALA A 96 -21.61 15.73 12.35
C ALA A 96 -22.13 16.09 10.94
N GLY A 97 -21.31 16.77 10.14
CA GLY A 97 -21.67 17.23 8.80
C GLY A 97 -21.19 16.29 7.68
N SER A 98 -21.73 16.53 6.48
CA SER A 98 -21.14 15.96 5.26
C SER A 98 -19.75 16.56 5.04
N ARG A 99 -18.81 15.70 4.59
CA ARG A 99 -17.42 16.07 4.33
C ARG A 99 -17.00 15.79 2.89
N GLU A 100 -17.96 15.36 2.06
CA GLU A 100 -17.68 14.93 0.69
C GLU A 100 -17.17 16.06 -0.20
N ASP A 101 -17.67 17.28 -0.03
CA ASP A 101 -17.26 18.43 -0.84
C ASP A 101 -15.80 18.80 -0.56
N VAL A 102 -15.43 18.90 0.71
CA VAL A 102 -14.04 19.16 1.14
C VAL A 102 -13.11 18.04 0.67
N LEU A 103 -13.53 16.77 0.82
CA LEU A 103 -12.75 15.64 0.31
C LEU A 103 -12.58 15.69 -1.20
N THR A 104 -13.64 16.00 -1.93
CA THR A 104 -13.62 16.07 -3.40
C THR A 104 -12.72 17.19 -3.87
N GLU A 105 -12.84 18.39 -3.29
CA GLU A 105 -12.00 19.54 -3.60
C GLU A 105 -10.51 19.21 -3.40
N ARG A 106 -10.16 18.56 -2.29
CA ARG A 106 -8.77 18.17 -2.01
C ARG A 106 -8.27 17.10 -2.98
N LEU A 107 -9.07 16.07 -3.25
CA LEU A 107 -8.72 15.03 -4.22
C LEU A 107 -8.56 15.62 -5.63
N ASP A 108 -9.43 16.55 -6.03
CA ASP A 108 -9.35 17.24 -7.31
C ASP A 108 -8.07 18.08 -7.43
N ALA A 109 -7.76 18.86 -6.40
CA ALA A 109 -6.54 19.67 -6.37
C ALA A 109 -5.28 18.81 -6.48
N MET A 110 -5.21 17.69 -5.74
CA MET A 110 -4.10 16.76 -5.83
C MET A 110 -4.04 16.04 -7.18
N ALA A 111 -5.18 15.61 -7.72
CA ALA A 111 -5.24 14.94 -9.01
C ALA A 111 -4.86 15.87 -10.18
N ALA A 112 -5.10 17.17 -10.06
CA ALA A 112 -4.70 18.16 -11.06
C ALA A 112 -3.17 18.38 -11.15
N ASP A 113 -2.41 18.06 -10.09
CA ASP A 113 -0.95 18.24 -10.07
C ASP A 113 -0.26 17.23 -11.01
N GLY A 114 0.57 17.72 -11.93
CA GLY A 114 1.30 16.91 -12.91
C GLY A 114 2.30 15.91 -12.33
N GLU A 115 2.77 16.11 -11.09
CA GLU A 115 3.69 15.19 -10.40
C GLU A 115 2.97 13.94 -9.84
N VAL A 116 1.65 14.00 -9.68
CA VAL A 116 0.85 12.90 -9.14
C VAL A 116 0.45 11.94 -10.25
N SER A 117 1.05 10.74 -10.29
CA SER A 117 0.64 9.67 -11.20
C SER A 117 -0.39 8.73 -10.59
N GLY A 118 -0.34 8.55 -9.27
CA GLY A 118 -1.30 7.75 -8.51
C GLY A 118 -1.71 8.47 -7.23
N LEU A 119 -3.01 8.53 -6.97
CA LEU A 119 -3.57 9.17 -5.79
C LEU A 119 -4.28 8.12 -4.94
N LEU A 120 -3.87 8.01 -3.68
CA LEU A 120 -4.46 7.12 -2.70
C LEU A 120 -5.33 7.95 -1.75
N LEU A 121 -6.43 7.37 -1.27
CA LEU A 121 -7.29 7.94 -0.25
C LEU A 121 -7.47 6.92 0.86
N THR A 122 -7.27 7.32 2.11
CA THR A 122 -7.65 6.50 3.26
C THR A 122 -8.20 7.36 4.38
N ALA A 123 -8.71 6.75 5.44
CA ALA A 123 -9.38 7.44 6.53
C ALA A 123 -8.87 6.96 7.90
N MET A 124 -8.71 7.91 8.82
CA MET A 124 -8.51 7.63 10.24
C MET A 124 -9.80 7.07 10.87
N PRO A 125 -9.72 6.35 12.01
CA PRO A 125 -10.89 5.72 12.64
C PRO A 125 -12.11 6.62 12.78
N MET A 126 -11.92 7.86 13.25
CA MET A 126 -13.02 8.83 13.38
C MET A 126 -13.76 9.04 12.05
N ALA A 127 -13.01 9.25 10.96
CA ALA A 127 -13.58 9.45 9.63
C ALA A 127 -14.22 8.17 9.07
N ALA A 128 -13.56 7.02 9.25
CA ALA A 128 -14.03 5.73 8.76
C ALA A 128 -15.39 5.33 9.35
N VAL A 129 -15.65 5.61 10.65
CA VAL A 129 -16.92 5.21 11.30
C VAL A 129 -18.13 6.04 10.87
N THR A 130 -17.92 7.19 10.23
CA THR A 130 -19.02 8.07 9.76
C THR A 130 -19.45 7.78 8.32
N ALA A 131 -18.99 6.64 7.76
CA ALA A 131 -19.53 6.01 6.56
C ALA A 131 -19.61 6.90 5.30
N VAL A 132 -18.62 7.79 5.10
CA VAL A 132 -18.43 8.47 3.80
C VAL A 132 -18.13 7.43 2.73
N ASP A 133 -18.77 7.53 1.57
CA ASP A 133 -18.51 6.64 0.43
C ASP A 133 -17.25 7.07 -0.34
N HIS A 134 -16.08 6.83 0.26
CA HIS A 134 -14.77 7.15 -0.31
C HIS A 134 -14.57 6.55 -1.69
N ARG A 135 -15.05 5.31 -1.91
CA ARG A 135 -14.91 4.59 -3.18
C ARG A 135 -15.59 5.34 -4.32
N ARG A 136 -16.81 5.85 -4.09
CA ARG A 136 -17.53 6.66 -5.09
C ARG A 136 -16.81 7.97 -5.37
N LEU A 137 -16.27 8.64 -4.34
CA LEU A 137 -15.50 9.88 -4.51
C LEU A 137 -14.24 9.64 -5.35
N CYS A 138 -13.44 8.62 -5.02
CA CYS A 138 -12.24 8.25 -5.78
C CYS A 138 -12.56 7.94 -7.23
N ARG A 139 -13.63 7.18 -7.51
CA ARG A 139 -14.04 6.85 -8.88
C ARG A 139 -14.37 8.12 -9.68
N ARG A 140 -15.15 9.03 -9.10
CA ARG A 140 -15.54 10.30 -9.75
C ARG A 140 -14.33 11.18 -10.08
N VAL A 141 -13.37 11.30 -9.16
CA VAL A 141 -12.15 12.09 -9.40
C VAL A 141 -11.26 11.42 -10.45
N ALA A 142 -11.11 10.10 -10.39
CA ALA A 142 -10.35 9.35 -11.38
C ALA A 142 -10.90 9.52 -12.80
N GLU A 143 -12.22 9.46 -12.98
CA GLU A 143 -12.89 9.68 -14.27
C GLU A 143 -12.67 11.10 -14.80
N ARG A 144 -12.70 12.10 -13.92
CA ARG A 144 -12.52 13.51 -14.29
C ARG A 144 -11.10 13.83 -14.75
N HIS A 145 -10.08 13.30 -14.08
CA HIS A 145 -8.68 13.64 -14.32
C HIS A 145 -7.94 12.61 -15.18
N GLY A 146 -8.55 11.45 -15.46
CA GLY A 146 -7.90 10.37 -16.20
C GLY A 146 -6.72 9.73 -15.45
N LYS A 147 -6.71 9.83 -14.11
CA LYS A 147 -5.65 9.30 -13.22
C LYS A 147 -6.19 8.18 -12.33
N ASP A 148 -5.30 7.31 -11.88
CA ASP A 148 -5.67 6.28 -10.92
C ASP A 148 -5.85 6.93 -9.53
N VAL A 149 -7.09 7.01 -9.09
CA VAL A 149 -7.45 7.37 -7.71
C VAL A 149 -8.00 6.12 -7.01
N VAL A 150 -7.37 5.73 -5.92
CA VAL A 150 -7.58 4.45 -5.22
C VAL A 150 -7.98 4.70 -3.78
N GLU A 151 -9.12 4.14 -3.38
CA GLU A 151 -9.49 4.05 -1.96
C GLU A 151 -8.72 2.91 -1.30
N ILE A 152 -8.09 3.17 -0.16
CA ILE A 152 -7.55 2.19 0.76
C ILE A 152 -8.44 2.20 2.01
N PRO A 153 -9.12 1.09 2.34
CA PRO A 153 -10.04 1.03 3.48
C PRO A 153 -9.39 1.49 4.80
N GLY A 154 -10.11 2.30 5.59
CA GLY A 154 -9.62 2.81 6.88
C GLY A 154 -9.70 1.79 8.01
N LEU A 155 -8.80 0.80 8.05
CA LEU A 155 -8.84 -0.32 9.01
C LEU A 155 -7.92 -0.15 10.23
N SER A 156 -7.68 1.09 10.66
CA SER A 156 -6.74 1.37 11.77
C SER A 156 -7.17 0.82 13.13
N LEU A 157 -8.44 0.42 13.30
CA LEU A 157 -8.94 -0.21 14.54
C LEU A 157 -8.74 -1.72 14.59
N SER A 158 -8.56 -2.37 13.42
CA SER A 158 -8.58 -3.84 13.30
C SER A 158 -7.35 -4.39 12.58
N GLY A 159 -6.43 -3.53 12.16
CA GLY A 159 -5.26 -3.88 11.37
C GLY A 159 -3.98 -3.29 11.94
N ASP A 160 -2.90 -4.02 11.76
CA ASP A 160 -1.53 -3.57 11.95
C ASP A 160 -0.94 -3.03 10.63
N TRP A 161 0.32 -2.59 10.67
CA TRP A 161 1.03 -2.11 9.49
C TRP A 161 1.11 -3.14 8.35
N LEU A 162 1.24 -4.44 8.62
CA LEU A 162 1.21 -5.46 7.57
C LEU A 162 -0.15 -5.52 6.89
N THR A 163 -1.22 -5.38 7.67
CA THR A 163 -2.58 -5.25 7.15
C THR A 163 -2.72 -3.99 6.29
N GLY A 164 -2.16 -2.85 6.72
CA GLY A 164 -2.11 -1.62 5.92
C GLY A 164 -1.41 -1.77 4.59
N TYR A 165 -0.21 -2.36 4.59
CA TYR A 165 0.56 -2.60 3.38
C TYR A 165 -0.18 -3.54 2.42
N ARG A 166 -0.75 -4.62 2.95
CA ARG A 166 -1.57 -5.57 2.19
C ARG A 166 -2.81 -4.92 1.58
N GLN A 167 -3.51 -4.06 2.32
CA GLN A 167 -4.70 -3.39 1.81
C GLN A 167 -4.35 -2.35 0.74
N ALA A 168 -3.23 -1.63 0.89
CA ALA A 168 -2.73 -0.75 -0.16
C ALA A 168 -2.46 -1.54 -1.45
N LEU A 169 -1.70 -2.64 -1.36
CA LEU A 169 -1.44 -3.54 -2.49
C LEU A 169 -2.71 -4.07 -3.16
N LYS A 170 -3.66 -4.56 -2.35
CA LYS A 170 -4.94 -5.09 -2.84
C LYS A 170 -5.72 -4.01 -3.58
N SER A 171 -5.86 -2.82 -2.98
CA SER A 171 -6.63 -1.72 -3.55
C SER A 171 -6.01 -1.19 -4.85
N ILE A 172 -4.67 -1.10 -4.89
CA ILE A 172 -3.91 -0.79 -6.10
C ILE A 172 -4.17 -1.84 -7.17
N ALA A 173 -4.10 -3.12 -6.83
CA ALA A 173 -4.33 -4.22 -7.77
C ALA A 173 -5.74 -4.23 -8.36
N GLU A 174 -6.74 -3.90 -7.56
CA GLU A 174 -8.13 -3.80 -8.01
C GLU A 174 -8.37 -2.61 -8.96
N ARG A 175 -7.54 -1.55 -8.88
CA ARG A 175 -7.73 -0.33 -9.68
C ARG A 175 -6.88 -0.28 -10.94
N ILE A 176 -5.64 -0.76 -10.88
CA ILE A 176 -4.71 -0.62 -12.00
C ILE A 176 -5.18 -1.44 -13.19
N SER A 177 -5.35 -0.77 -14.33
CA SER A 177 -5.61 -1.42 -15.60
C SER A 177 -4.33 -1.99 -16.19
N LEU A 178 -4.27 -3.32 -16.28
CA LEU A 178 -3.14 -4.03 -16.89
C LEU A 178 -3.43 -4.27 -18.38
N PRO A 179 -2.47 -3.99 -19.29
CA PRO A 179 -2.66 -4.27 -20.71
C PRO A 179 -2.82 -5.78 -20.93
N ARG A 180 -3.66 -6.14 -21.90
CA ARG A 180 -3.76 -7.53 -22.36
C ARG A 180 -2.52 -7.88 -23.16
N VAL A 181 -1.60 -8.62 -22.53
CA VAL A 181 -0.35 -9.07 -23.14
C VAL A 181 -0.32 -10.58 -23.27
N ARG A 182 0.37 -11.08 -24.30
CA ARG A 182 0.61 -12.53 -24.43
C ARG A 182 1.56 -12.98 -23.33
N LYS A 183 1.15 -13.98 -22.55
CA LYS A 183 2.01 -14.56 -21.51
C LYS A 183 3.31 -15.09 -22.13
N GLY A 184 4.45 -14.53 -21.71
CA GLY A 184 5.76 -15.08 -22.05
C GLY A 184 6.04 -16.33 -21.23
N ARG A 185 6.56 -17.39 -21.86
CA ARG A 185 6.79 -18.70 -21.20
C ARG A 185 7.76 -18.67 -20.02
N ARG A 186 8.62 -17.65 -19.94
CA ARG A 186 9.65 -17.50 -18.90
C ARG A 186 9.56 -16.17 -18.16
N LYS A 187 8.45 -15.44 -18.31
CA LYS A 187 8.28 -14.11 -17.72
C LYS A 187 7.46 -14.21 -16.44
N VAL A 188 7.91 -13.54 -15.38
CA VAL A 188 7.23 -13.55 -14.07
C VAL A 188 7.14 -12.13 -13.50
N ALA A 189 6.05 -11.85 -12.81
CA ALA A 189 5.90 -10.65 -12.00
C ALA A 189 5.86 -11.06 -10.52
N VAL A 190 6.49 -10.26 -9.66
CA VAL A 190 6.45 -10.45 -8.21
C VAL A 190 5.51 -9.41 -7.62
N VAL A 191 4.48 -9.87 -6.92
CA VAL A 191 3.51 -9.01 -6.23
C VAL A 191 3.56 -9.31 -4.74
N GLY A 192 3.56 -8.27 -3.92
CA GLY A 192 3.68 -8.40 -2.46
C GLY A 192 5.11 -8.44 -1.95
N TYR A 193 6.08 -7.97 -2.74
CA TYR A 193 7.41 -7.65 -2.22
C TYR A 193 7.29 -6.54 -1.19
N LEU A 194 7.88 -6.73 -0.01
CA LEU A 194 7.88 -5.70 1.03
C LEU A 194 9.08 -4.78 0.81
N PHE A 195 8.81 -3.64 0.19
CA PHE A 195 9.79 -2.56 0.04
C PHE A 195 9.65 -1.57 1.19
N ASP A 196 10.62 -1.60 2.11
CA ASP A 196 10.52 -0.89 3.38
C ASP A 196 11.37 0.40 3.42
N ARG A 197 12.40 0.53 2.57
CA ARG A 197 13.27 1.72 2.49
C ARG A 197 13.83 1.93 1.08
N ASN A 198 14.14 3.18 0.75
CA ASN A 198 14.71 3.59 -0.54
C ASN A 198 16.25 3.53 -0.57
N GLU A 199 16.88 2.89 0.41
CA GLU A 199 18.33 2.80 0.56
C GLU A 199 18.98 1.75 -0.35
N ASP A 200 20.29 1.94 -0.62
CA ASP A 200 21.04 1.14 -1.59
C ASP A 200 21.11 -0.35 -1.23
N ASP A 201 21.07 -0.68 0.07
CA ASP A 201 21.06 -2.07 0.52
C ASP A 201 19.75 -2.78 0.15
N HIS A 202 18.62 -2.06 0.21
CA HIS A 202 17.34 -2.57 -0.25
C HIS A 202 17.28 -2.67 -1.78
N ALA A 203 17.91 -1.74 -2.49
CA ALA A 203 18.09 -1.85 -3.94
C ALA A 203 18.92 -3.11 -4.31
N ALA A 204 19.95 -3.45 -3.52
CA ALA A 204 20.73 -4.68 -3.71
C ALA A 204 19.87 -5.94 -3.50
N ASN A 205 18.94 -5.94 -2.53
CA ASN A 205 18.00 -7.06 -2.36
C ASN A 205 17.17 -7.34 -3.62
N LEU A 206 16.70 -6.29 -4.29
CA LEU A 206 15.96 -6.42 -5.55
C LEU A 206 16.85 -6.95 -6.69
N GLN A 207 18.11 -6.54 -6.75
CA GLN A 207 19.06 -7.05 -7.74
C GLN A 207 19.28 -8.56 -7.55
N ILE A 208 19.54 -9.01 -6.31
CA ILE A 208 19.72 -10.42 -5.99
C ILE A 208 18.44 -11.21 -6.27
N LEU A 209 17.27 -10.68 -5.93
CA LEU A 209 15.98 -11.31 -6.26
C LEU A 209 15.90 -11.59 -7.77
N ARG A 210 16.17 -10.58 -8.59
CA ARG A 210 16.15 -10.71 -10.07
C ARG A 210 17.17 -11.72 -10.56
N GLU A 211 18.36 -11.75 -9.96
CA GLU A 211 19.39 -12.74 -10.27
C GLU A 211 18.94 -14.18 -9.93
N MET A 212 18.33 -14.40 -8.77
CA MET A 212 17.81 -15.71 -8.38
C MET A 212 16.79 -16.26 -9.39
N PHE A 213 15.87 -15.41 -9.87
CA PHE A 213 14.93 -15.79 -10.93
C PHE A 213 15.64 -16.10 -12.25
N ARG A 214 16.64 -15.30 -12.63
CA ARG A 214 17.45 -15.53 -13.83
C ARG A 214 18.18 -16.88 -13.79
N LEU A 215 18.74 -17.26 -12.63
CA LEU A 215 19.44 -18.53 -12.45
C LEU A 215 18.51 -19.76 -12.64
N VAL A 216 17.21 -19.64 -12.35
CA VAL A 216 16.21 -20.68 -12.64
C VAL A 216 15.56 -20.54 -14.03
N GLY A 217 16.11 -19.68 -14.88
CA GLY A 217 15.64 -19.48 -16.27
C GLY A 217 14.37 -18.64 -16.39
N LEU A 218 14.06 -17.81 -15.39
CA LEU A 218 12.93 -16.88 -15.39
C LEU A 218 13.40 -15.43 -15.51
N ASP A 219 12.60 -14.61 -16.16
CA ASP A 219 12.81 -13.17 -16.37
C ASP A 219 11.76 -12.39 -15.56
N VAL A 220 12.22 -11.57 -14.61
CA VAL A 220 11.35 -10.77 -13.74
C VAL A 220 10.97 -9.47 -14.44
N VAL A 221 9.75 -9.39 -14.94
CA VAL A 221 9.29 -8.25 -15.76
C VAL A 221 8.79 -7.08 -14.93
N SER A 222 8.38 -7.35 -13.69
CA SER A 222 7.88 -6.35 -12.75
C SER A 222 8.00 -6.89 -11.33
N VAL A 223 8.42 -6.02 -10.41
CA VAL A 223 8.26 -6.23 -8.98
C VAL A 223 7.39 -5.08 -8.48
N TRP A 224 6.21 -5.38 -7.95
CA TRP A 224 5.32 -4.35 -7.44
C TRP A 224 5.89 -3.74 -6.17
N LEU A 225 5.76 -2.41 -6.10
CA LEU A 225 6.30 -1.59 -5.01
C LEU A 225 7.83 -1.67 -4.90
N GLU A 226 8.57 -1.76 -5.99
CA GLU A 226 10.04 -1.88 -5.95
C GLU A 226 10.81 -0.54 -5.80
N GLY A 227 10.18 0.50 -5.25
CA GLY A 227 10.78 1.85 -5.20
C GLY A 227 10.68 2.61 -6.53
N GLY A 228 9.80 2.15 -7.43
CA GLY A 228 9.61 2.68 -8.78
C GLY A 228 8.54 3.76 -8.89
N ASN A 229 8.12 4.06 -10.12
CA ASN A 229 7.00 4.97 -10.42
C ASN A 229 5.70 4.18 -10.66
N TRP A 230 4.55 4.80 -10.47
CA TRP A 230 3.21 4.24 -10.60
C TRP A 230 2.99 3.56 -11.96
N ARG A 231 3.46 4.20 -13.03
CA ARG A 231 3.36 3.64 -14.40
C ARG A 231 4.06 2.29 -14.54
N GLN A 232 5.10 2.01 -13.73
CA GLN A 232 5.84 0.75 -13.79
C GLN A 232 5.04 -0.43 -13.21
N LEU A 233 4.03 -0.17 -12.36
CA LEU A 233 3.10 -1.19 -11.86
C LEU A 233 2.29 -1.85 -12.99
N ARG A 234 2.11 -1.14 -14.11
CA ARG A 234 1.42 -1.63 -15.32
C ARG A 234 2.28 -2.53 -16.20
N ARG A 235 3.56 -2.70 -15.89
CA ARG A 235 4.45 -3.59 -16.66
C ARG A 235 4.01 -5.03 -16.45
N VAL A 236 3.46 -5.63 -17.50
CA VAL A 236 3.08 -7.03 -17.56
C VAL A 236 3.67 -7.64 -18.82
N ALA A 237 4.28 -8.80 -18.67
CA ALA A 237 4.97 -9.59 -19.70
C ALA A 237 5.97 -8.82 -20.58
#